data_AF-A0A832UFX9-F1
#
_entry.id   AF-A0A832UFX9-F1
#
_cell.length_a   1.000
_cell.length_b   1.000
_cell.length_c   1.000
_cell.angle_alpha   90.00
_cell.angle_beta   90.00
_cell.angle_gamma   90.00
#
_symmetry.space_group_name_H-M   'P 1'
#
loop_
_entity.id
_entity.type
_entity.pdbx_description
1 polymer ?
#
loop_
_entity_poly.entity_id
_entity_poly.type
_entity_poly.pdbx_seq_one_letter_code
_entity_poly.pdbx_strand_id
1 'polypeptide(L)'
;KVQLNLHDGTNLLSEEGYKTSSTLVMKVPDMKIVDSLEFKEGYIGLVIKGKNVSRIGKISKITPFGIYKDAVILESGNDKFQTLKDYVLVVGKDSPIIKLE
;
A
#
# COMPACT_ATOMS: atom_id res chain seq x y z
N LYS A 1 -18.06 -15.38 -3.44
CA LYS A 1 -17.46 -14.68 -4.60
C LYS A 1 -17.59 -13.16 -4.50
N VAL A 2 -16.46 -12.48 -4.48
CA VAL A 2 -16.27 -11.02 -4.47
C VAL A 2 -15.32 -10.66 -5.62
N GLN A 3 -15.59 -9.57 -6.34
CA GLN A 3 -14.66 -9.06 -7.35
C GLN A 3 -13.69 -8.07 -6.72
N LEU A 4 -12.40 -8.34 -6.85
CA LEU A 4 -11.31 -7.46 -6.48
C LEU A 4 -10.88 -6.68 -7.72
N ASN A 5 -10.82 -5.36 -7.59
CA ASN A 5 -10.37 -4.45 -8.65
C ASN A 5 -8.99 -3.93 -8.25
N LEU A 6 -7.97 -4.20 -9.07
CA LEU A 6 -6.58 -3.84 -8.77
C LEU A 6 -6.19 -2.53 -9.44
N HIS A 7 -5.11 -1.93 -8.93
CA HIS A 7 -4.62 -0.61 -9.36
C HIS A 7 -4.19 -0.51 -10.83
N ASP A 8 -3.88 -1.63 -11.46
CA ASP A 8 -3.46 -1.78 -12.86
C ASP A 8 -4.64 -2.05 -13.81
N GLY A 9 -5.87 -2.08 -13.29
CA GLY A 9 -7.09 -2.38 -14.06
C GLY A 9 -7.42 -3.88 -14.12
N THR A 10 -6.59 -4.75 -13.54
CA THR A 10 -6.86 -6.18 -13.46
C THR A 10 -8.04 -6.45 -12.50
N ASN A 11 -8.92 -7.37 -12.89
CA ASN A 11 -10.04 -7.83 -12.09
C ASN A 11 -9.87 -9.30 -11.71
N LEU A 12 -10.07 -9.63 -10.43
CA LEU A 12 -9.95 -10.99 -9.92
C LEU A 12 -11.21 -11.39 -9.16
N LEU A 13 -11.72 -12.58 -9.44
CA LEU A 13 -12.81 -13.18 -8.67
C LEU A 13 -12.23 -13.98 -7.51
N SER A 14 -12.54 -13.56 -6.28
CA SER A 14 -12.06 -14.17 -5.04
C SER A 14 -13.21 -14.73 -4.22
N GLU A 15 -12.99 -15.78 -3.45
CA GLU A 15 -13.96 -16.22 -2.42
C GLU A 15 -13.80 -15.41 -1.12
N GLU A 16 -12.62 -14.84 -0.90
CA GLU A 16 -12.28 -14.02 0.26
C GLU A 16 -12.33 -12.53 -0.08
N GLY A 17 -12.71 -11.71 0.91
CA GLY A 17 -12.66 -10.26 0.81
C GLY A 17 -11.40 -9.70 1.45
N TYR A 18 -10.85 -8.64 0.86
CA TYR A 18 -9.72 -7.89 1.41
C TYR A 18 -10.12 -6.44 1.62
N LYS A 19 -9.53 -5.80 2.65
CA LYS A 19 -9.79 -4.39 2.93
C LYS A 19 -9.27 -3.52 1.77
N THR A 20 -10.02 -2.49 1.40
CA THR A 20 -9.60 -1.54 0.36
C THR A 20 -8.27 -0.86 0.73
N SER A 21 -7.49 -0.48 -0.28
CA SER A 21 -6.12 0.03 -0.15
C SER A 21 -5.08 -0.99 0.35
N SER A 22 -5.45 -2.25 0.57
CA SER A 22 -4.48 -3.30 0.86
C SER A 22 -3.69 -3.69 -0.40
N THR A 23 -2.45 -4.13 -0.21
CA THR A 23 -1.63 -4.68 -1.28
C THR A 23 -1.74 -6.20 -1.27
N LEU A 24 -2.04 -6.80 -2.42
CA LEU A 24 -2.11 -8.26 -2.58
C LEU A 24 -0.79 -8.75 -3.17
N VAL A 25 -0.18 -9.73 -2.51
CA VAL A 25 0.99 -10.43 -3.01
C VAL A 25 0.49 -11.62 -3.80
N MET A 26 0.88 -11.70 -5.06
CA MET A 26 0.38 -12.72 -5.97
C MET A 26 1.52 -13.46 -6.64
N LYS A 27 1.31 -14.75 -6.90
CA LYS A 27 2.22 -15.55 -7.72
C LYS A 27 1.86 -15.35 -9.20
N VAL A 28 2.84 -14.96 -10.01
CA VAL A 28 2.71 -14.81 -11.47
C VAL A 28 3.34 -16.04 -12.14
N PRO A 29 2.75 -16.61 -13.21
CA PRO A 29 1.56 -16.16 -13.95
C PRO A 29 0.22 -16.61 -13.37
N ASP A 30 0.22 -17.49 -12.36
CA ASP A 30 -0.99 -18.17 -11.85
C ASP A 30 -2.05 -17.21 -11.23
N MET A 31 -1.69 -15.95 -10.97
CA MET A 31 -2.50 -14.92 -10.31
C MET A 31 -3.14 -15.37 -8.99
N LYS A 32 -2.46 -16.28 -8.29
CA LYS A 32 -2.88 -16.77 -6.98
C LYS A 32 -2.40 -15.83 -5.88
N ILE A 33 -3.32 -15.34 -5.06
CA ILE A 33 -3.01 -14.54 -3.86
C ILE A 33 -2.28 -15.44 -2.85
N VAL A 34 -1.12 -15.00 -2.38
CA VAL A 34 -0.28 -15.72 -1.41
C VAL A 34 -0.12 -14.98 -0.07
N ASP A 35 -0.26 -13.65 -0.07
CA ASP A 35 -0.29 -12.83 1.15
C ASP A 35 -1.05 -11.52 0.88
N SER A 36 -1.44 -10.82 1.93
CA SER A 36 -2.01 -9.48 1.85
C SER A 36 -1.40 -8.56 2.90
N LEU A 37 -1.13 -7.32 2.49
CA LEU A 37 -0.59 -6.27 3.33
C LEU A 37 -1.64 -5.18 3.49
N GLU A 38 -2.23 -5.09 4.68
CA GLU A 38 -3.15 -4.01 5.00
C GLU A 38 -2.46 -2.64 5.03
N PHE A 39 -3.22 -1.61 4.66
CA PHE A 39 -2.81 -0.23 4.85
C PHE A 39 -2.97 0.19 6.31
N LYS A 40 -1.92 0.03 7.12
CA LYS A 40 -1.93 0.39 8.54
C LYS A 40 -0.61 1.00 9.02
N GLU A 41 -0.68 1.64 10.18
CA GLU A 41 0.49 2.18 10.87
C GLU A 41 1.46 1.05 11.24
N GLY A 42 2.74 1.38 11.18
CA GLY A 42 3.84 0.46 11.40
C GLY A 42 4.32 -0.28 10.14
N TYR A 43 3.56 -0.27 9.05
CA TYR A 43 3.96 -0.96 7.82
C TYR A 43 4.81 -0.07 6.92
N ILE A 44 5.53 -0.67 5.98
CA ILE A 44 6.40 0.04 5.05
C ILE A 44 5.59 0.44 3.81
N GLY A 45 5.59 1.74 3.52
CA GLY A 45 4.98 2.34 2.34
C GLY A 45 6.04 2.85 1.36
N LEU A 46 5.79 2.61 0.07
CA LEU A 46 6.48 3.20 -1.07
C LEU A 46 5.57 4.27 -1.68
N VAL A 47 6.10 5.47 -1.88
CA VAL A 47 5.35 6.54 -2.56
C VAL A 47 5.47 6.39 -4.07
N ILE A 48 4.33 6.23 -4.74
CA ILE A 48 4.24 6.00 -6.20
C ILE A 48 3.85 7.25 -6.99
N LYS A 49 3.40 8.32 -6.32
CA LYS A 49 2.93 9.57 -6.97
C LYS A 49 3.24 10.82 -6.15
N GLY A 50 3.27 11.97 -6.82
CA GLY A 50 3.46 13.29 -6.20
C GLY A 50 4.92 13.66 -5.97
N LYS A 51 5.15 14.70 -5.15
CA LYS A 51 6.50 15.28 -4.92
C LYS A 51 7.48 14.31 -4.24
N ASN A 52 6.97 13.36 -3.46
CA ASN A 52 7.76 12.41 -2.68
C ASN A 52 7.91 11.04 -3.38
N VAL A 53 7.71 10.96 -4.71
CA VAL A 53 7.81 9.70 -5.46
C VAL A 53 9.14 8.97 -5.21
N SER A 54 9.08 7.64 -5.19
CA SER A 54 10.20 6.73 -4.90
C SER A 54 10.75 6.80 -3.48
N ARG A 55 10.19 7.65 -2.60
CA ARG A 55 10.55 7.61 -1.17
C ARG A 55 9.87 6.44 -0.48
N ILE A 56 10.59 5.84 0.45
CA ILE A 56 10.16 4.68 1.21
C ILE A 56 10.25 5.02 2.68
N GLY A 57 9.25 4.62 3.45
CA GLY A 57 9.24 4.86 4.89
C GLY A 57 8.20 4.03 5.61
N LYS A 58 8.33 4.00 6.93
CA LYS A 58 7.33 3.40 7.82
C LYS A 58 6.15 4.36 7.96
N ILE A 59 4.93 3.87 7.77
CA ILE A 59 3.70 4.63 7.98
C ILE A 59 3.57 4.89 9.48
N SER A 60 3.75 6.13 9.91
CA SER A 60 3.67 6.48 11.34
C SER A 60 2.33 7.04 11.76
N LYS A 61 1.59 7.67 10.84
CA LYS A 61 0.26 8.20 11.12
C LYS A 61 -0.63 8.22 9.90
N ILE A 62 -1.87 7.78 10.07
CA ILE A 62 -2.94 7.92 9.07
C ILE A 62 -3.97 8.91 9.60
N THR A 63 -4.14 10.04 8.91
CA THR A 63 -5.10 11.08 9.28
C THR A 63 -6.29 11.05 8.31
N PRO A 64 -7.48 10.60 8.76
CA PRO A 64 -8.66 10.61 7.92
C PRO A 64 -9.20 12.03 7.77
N PHE A 65 -9.63 12.39 6.56
CA PHE A 65 -10.22 13.71 6.27
C PHE A 65 -11.69 13.62 5.81
N GLY A 66 -12.38 12.54 6.19
CA GLY A 66 -13.80 12.35 5.90
C GLY A 66 -14.06 12.24 4.40
N ILE A 67 -14.53 13.33 3.78
CA ILE A 67 -14.80 13.39 2.34
C ILE A 67 -13.55 13.58 1.48
N TYR A 68 -12.46 14.08 2.07
CA TYR A 68 -11.20 14.30 1.37
C TYR A 68 -10.28 13.09 1.51
N LYS A 69 -9.25 13.04 0.64
CA LYS A 69 -8.24 11.99 0.67
C LYS A 69 -7.48 12.00 2.00
N ASP A 70 -7.40 10.84 2.63
CA ASP A 70 -6.62 10.64 3.86
C ASP A 70 -5.16 11.07 3.64
N ALA A 71 -4.59 11.77 4.63
CA ALA A 71 -3.16 12.08 4.63
C ALA A 71 -2.40 11.01 5.42
N VAL A 72 -1.17 10.74 4.99
CA VAL A 72 -0.30 9.75 5.60
C VAL A 72 1.05 10.39 5.84
N ILE A 73 1.59 10.18 7.04
CA ILE A 73 2.96 10.55 7.40
C ILE A 73 3.82 9.29 7.32
N LEU A 74 4.93 9.39 6.59
CA LEU A 74 5.93 8.34 6.50
C LEU A 74 7.25 8.82 7.11
N GLU A 75 7.95 7.88 7.75
CA GLU A 75 9.26 8.10 8.39
C GLU A 75 10.33 7.27 7.69
N SER A 76 11.42 7.93 7.28
CA SER A 76 12.54 7.33 6.57
C SER A 76 13.84 7.77 7.25
N GLY A 77 14.36 6.93 8.15
CA GLY A 77 15.46 7.32 9.03
C GLY A 77 15.07 8.52 9.91
N ASN A 78 15.78 9.64 9.74
CA ASN A 78 15.52 10.88 10.47
C ASN A 78 14.52 11.81 9.76
N ASP A 79 14.14 11.50 8.53
CA ASP A 79 13.20 12.31 7.76
C ASP A 79 11.77 11.88 8.00
N LYS A 80 10.87 12.86 8.10
CA LYS A 80 9.42 12.65 8.07
C LYS A 80 8.80 13.47 6.96
N PHE A 81 7.87 12.89 6.23
CA PHE A 81 7.17 13.60 5.16
C PHE A 81 5.71 13.14 5.06
N GLN A 82 4.88 14.04 4.55
CA GLN A 82 3.46 13.79 4.36
C GLN A 82 3.15 13.55 2.88
N THR A 83 2.20 12.66 2.63
CA THR A 83 1.60 12.42 1.31
C THR A 83 0.12 12.02 1.47
N LEU A 84 -0.56 11.75 0.36
CA LEU A 84 -1.91 11.21 0.37
C LEU A 84 -1.85 9.68 0.44
N LYS A 85 -2.83 9.06 1.11
CA LYS A 85 -2.96 7.60 1.21
C LYS A 85 -2.96 6.92 -0.16
N ASP A 86 -3.67 7.48 -1.14
CA ASP A 86 -3.73 7.00 -2.52
C ASP A 86 -2.37 6.98 -3.24
N TYR A 87 -1.37 7.69 -2.71
CA TYR A 87 -0.03 7.78 -3.30
C TYR A 87 0.94 6.78 -2.69
N VAL A 88 0.49 5.98 -1.71
CA VAL A 88 1.34 5.04 -0.98
C VAL A 88 0.91 3.62 -1.32
N LEU A 89 1.87 2.81 -1.76
CA LEU A 89 1.74 1.37 -1.91
C LEU A 89 2.43 0.69 -0.73
N VAL A 90 1.75 -0.23 -0.06
CA VAL A 90 2.35 -0.95 1.08
C VAL A 90 3.22 -2.08 0.55
N VAL A 91 4.50 -2.07 0.91
CA VAL A 91 5.50 -3.00 0.38
C VAL A 91 6.13 -3.88 1.45
N GLY A 92 5.70 -3.79 2.70
CA GLY A 92 6.24 -4.65 3.77
C GLY A 92 5.58 -4.44 5.12
N LYS A 93 5.76 -5.41 6.02
CA LYS A 93 5.37 -5.31 7.44
C LYS A 93 6.52 -4.68 8.25
N ASP A 94 7.61 -5.44 8.40
CA ASP A 94 8.84 -5.00 9.07
C ASP A 94 9.98 -4.70 8.09
N SER A 95 9.99 -5.39 6.95
CA SER A 95 10.93 -5.20 5.84
C SER A 95 10.20 -5.26 4.50
N PRO A 96 10.73 -4.61 3.44
CA PRO A 96 10.17 -4.70 2.10
C PRO A 96 10.16 -6.16 1.61
N ILE A 97 9.04 -6.61 1.04
CA ILE A 97 8.92 -7.93 0.41
C ILE A 97 9.38 -7.92 -1.06
N ILE A 98 9.63 -6.73 -1.60
CA ILE A 98 10.19 -6.51 -2.93
C ILE A 98 11.61 -6.02 -2.82
N LYS A 99 12.43 -6.31 -3.83
CA LYS A 99 13.74 -5.70 -3.98
C LYS A 99 13.54 -4.22 -4.34
N LEU A 100 14.23 -3.35 -3.61
CA LEU A 100 14.28 -1.92 -3.87
C LEU A 100 15.61 -1.65 -4.58
N GLU A 101 15.58 -0.90 -5.68
CA GLU A 101 16.77 -0.46 -6.42
C GLU A 101 17.13 0.98 -6.04
#